data_AF-A0AAV3L335-F1
#
_entry.id   AF-A0AAV3L335-F1
#
_cell.length_a   1.000
_cell.length_b   1.000
_cell.length_c   1.000
_cell.angle_alpha   90.00
_cell.angle_beta   90.00
_cell.angle_gamma   90.00
#
_symmetry.space_group_name_H-M   'P 1'
#
loop_
_entity.id
_entity.type
_entity.pdbx_description
1 polymer ?
#
loop_
_entity_poly.entity_id
_entity_poly.type
_entity_poly.pdbx_seq_one_letter_code
_entity_poly.pdbx_strand_id
1 'polypeptide(L)'
;MKKKRLFALITSAFFILSACGTAAANQEDNSWSNVEKKKELVVATSGTLFPASYYNDQNELVGYDVDLAKEVAKRLNVKISFKEYNVDGQITSVSKGESDFAANDFGITKEREKKFSLSEPFKYSFDSMIVRKKDDSGIHSLEDLKGKKAAGEPNTSYMRLAEKHGAKLVTYDNATNDQYLSDVANGRTDVILNDYYLQKMAVSALPDIPVKILENVYFNENESGFLLKEGNDALKKKIDGVLKEMKEDGTTKKISEKYFQTDVSVKPKETMAESVSE
;
A
#
# COMPACT_ATOMS: atom_id res chain seq x y z
N MET A 1 -32.88 77.24 -28.82
CA MET A 1 -34.07 77.16 -27.92
C MET A 1 -34.83 75.87 -28.23
N LYS A 2 -35.13 75.07 -27.19
CA LYS A 2 -36.37 74.27 -26.99
C LYS A 2 -37.04 73.69 -28.26
N LYS A 3 -37.27 72.39 -28.48
CA LYS A 3 -37.65 71.29 -27.56
C LYS A 3 -37.85 70.00 -28.39
N LYS A 4 -37.42 68.86 -27.82
CA LYS A 4 -38.12 67.56 -27.63
C LYS A 4 -38.68 66.84 -28.87
N ARG A 5 -38.12 65.71 -29.33
CA ARG A 5 -38.07 64.32 -28.78
C ARG A 5 -39.39 63.55 -28.81
N LEU A 6 -39.40 62.43 -29.57
CA LEU A 6 -40.17 61.18 -29.40
C LEU A 6 -39.39 60.10 -30.21
N PHE A 7 -38.56 59.19 -29.66
CA PHE A 7 -38.82 57.97 -28.84
C PHE A 7 -39.96 57.12 -29.41
N ALA A 8 -39.91 55.80 -29.65
CA ALA A 8 -38.93 54.70 -29.59
C ALA A 8 -39.65 53.50 -30.30
N LEU A 9 -39.04 52.36 -30.67
CA LEU A 9 -38.76 51.22 -29.79
C LEU A 9 -38.27 50.06 -30.68
N ILE A 10 -37.02 49.57 -30.52
CA ILE A 10 -36.68 48.17 -30.81
C ILE A 10 -35.75 47.71 -29.68
N THR A 11 -36.30 46.89 -28.80
CA THR A 11 -35.63 46.19 -27.70
C THR A 11 -34.76 45.07 -28.25
N SER A 12 -33.45 45.23 -28.16
CA SER A 12 -32.47 44.14 -28.31
C SER A 12 -31.97 43.75 -26.92
N ALA A 13 -32.36 42.56 -26.47
CA ALA A 13 -31.90 41.97 -25.22
C ALA A 13 -30.41 41.61 -25.32
N PHE A 14 -29.57 42.32 -24.58
CA PHE A 14 -28.18 41.92 -24.33
C PHE A 14 -28.17 40.87 -23.22
N PHE A 15 -27.95 39.61 -23.59
CA PHE A 15 -27.52 38.57 -22.66
C PHE A 15 -26.02 38.77 -22.39
N ILE A 16 -25.70 39.34 -21.22
CA ILE A 16 -24.41 39.15 -20.57
C ILE A 16 -24.76 38.59 -19.21
N LEU A 17 -24.32 37.37 -18.88
CA LEU A 17 -23.62 37.10 -17.62
C LEU A 17 -23.28 35.60 -17.46
N SER A 18 -22.03 35.41 -17.03
CA SER A 18 -21.54 34.29 -16.24
C SER A 18 -21.37 32.94 -16.93
N ALA A 19 -20.34 32.88 -17.78
CA ALA A 19 -19.51 31.68 -17.85
C ALA A 19 -18.83 31.47 -16.48
N CYS A 20 -19.52 30.78 -15.56
CA CYS A 20 -18.87 30.11 -14.44
C CYS A 20 -18.09 28.91 -14.98
N GLY A 21 -16.96 29.19 -15.64
CA GLY A 21 -15.90 28.22 -15.73
C GLY A 21 -15.31 28.10 -14.33
N THR A 22 -15.71 27.06 -13.60
CA THR A 22 -14.89 26.50 -12.52
C THR A 22 -13.57 26.06 -13.15
N ALA A 23 -12.64 27.01 -13.27
CA ALA A 23 -11.24 26.68 -13.17
C ALA A 23 -11.11 26.00 -11.80
N ALA A 24 -10.93 24.68 -11.81
CA ALA A 24 -10.30 24.01 -10.67
C ALA A 24 -9.06 24.85 -10.38
N ALA A 25 -9.07 25.56 -9.24
CA ALA A 25 -7.89 26.28 -8.81
C ALA A 25 -6.78 25.23 -8.73
N ASN A 26 -5.79 25.31 -9.62
CA ASN A 26 -4.56 24.55 -9.50
C ASN A 26 -3.96 24.95 -8.15
N GLN A 27 -4.27 24.17 -7.14
CA GLN A 27 -3.74 24.36 -5.81
C GLN A 27 -2.23 24.14 -5.92
N GLU A 28 -1.45 25.13 -5.51
CA GLU A 28 0.00 25.03 -5.58
C GLU A 28 0.49 23.87 -4.71
N ASP A 29 1.15 22.90 -5.34
CA ASP A 29 1.71 21.75 -4.65
C ASP A 29 2.94 22.17 -3.83
N ASN A 30 2.70 22.33 -2.53
CA ASN A 30 3.69 22.67 -1.54
C ASN A 30 4.17 21.45 -0.73
N SER A 31 3.89 20.22 -1.18
CA SER A 31 4.20 18.99 -0.44
C SER A 31 5.68 18.87 -0.06
N TRP A 32 6.60 19.03 -1.02
CA TRP A 32 8.04 19.03 -0.74
C TRP A 32 8.50 20.25 0.07
N SER A 33 8.01 21.45 -0.27
CA SER A 33 8.46 22.68 0.41
C SER A 33 8.07 22.68 1.90
N ASN A 34 6.94 22.07 2.25
CA ASN A 34 6.50 21.88 3.62
C ASN A 34 7.43 20.93 4.40
N VAL A 35 7.79 19.79 3.81
CA VAL A 35 8.76 18.84 4.40
C VAL A 35 10.13 19.51 4.59
N GLU A 36 10.61 20.23 3.58
CA GLU A 36 11.91 20.90 3.63
C GLU A 36 11.97 22.00 4.70
N LYS A 37 10.90 22.77 4.87
CA LYS A 37 10.76 23.79 5.93
C LYS A 37 10.70 23.17 7.32
N LYS A 38 9.97 22.06 7.49
CA LYS A 38 9.86 21.32 8.76
C LYS A 38 11.11 20.52 9.11
N LYS A 39 11.92 20.18 8.10
CA LYS A 39 13.08 19.25 8.19
C LYS A 39 12.68 17.88 8.73
N GLU A 40 11.48 17.43 8.40
CA GLU A 40 10.89 16.19 8.89
C GLU A 40 9.96 15.58 7.85
N LEU A 41 10.07 14.26 7.67
CA LEU A 41 9.12 13.40 6.98
C LEU A 41 8.35 12.57 8.01
N VAL A 42 7.03 12.71 8.00
CA VAL A 42 6.12 11.93 8.84
C VAL A 42 5.59 10.75 8.02
N VAL A 43 5.83 9.53 8.48
CA VAL A 43 5.53 8.29 7.75
C VAL A 43 4.56 7.43 8.54
N ALA A 44 3.44 7.08 7.91
CA ALA A 44 2.50 6.11 8.47
C ALA A 44 2.98 4.67 8.22
N THR A 45 2.88 3.80 9.22
CA THR A 45 3.23 2.37 9.10
C THR A 45 2.47 1.52 10.13
N SER A 46 2.63 0.20 10.14
CA SER A 46 1.93 -0.69 11.08
C SER A 46 2.73 -1.10 12.33
N GLY A 47 4.03 -1.38 12.17
CA GLY A 47 4.84 -1.99 13.23
C GLY A 47 4.55 -3.48 13.50
N THR A 48 3.68 -4.11 12.70
CA THR A 48 3.19 -5.49 12.92
C THR A 48 3.30 -6.39 11.69
N LEU A 49 3.68 -5.84 10.54
CA LEU A 49 3.78 -6.53 9.26
C LEU A 49 5.21 -7.05 9.01
N PHE A 50 5.57 -8.20 9.58
CA PHE A 50 6.88 -8.80 9.34
C PHE A 50 7.02 -9.33 7.89
N PRO A 51 8.15 -9.10 7.18
CA PRO A 51 9.32 -8.27 7.53
C PRO A 51 9.31 -6.85 6.95
N ALA A 52 8.18 -6.31 6.51
CA ALA A 52 8.07 -4.96 5.91
C ALA A 52 8.10 -3.82 6.94
N SER A 53 7.41 -4.00 8.06
CA SER A 53 7.33 -3.04 9.17
C SER A 53 7.05 -3.79 10.47
N TYR A 54 8.06 -3.92 11.34
CA TYR A 54 7.95 -4.68 12.59
C TYR A 54 9.00 -4.22 13.61
N TYR A 55 8.83 -4.61 14.86
CA TYR A 55 9.84 -4.41 15.90
C TYR A 55 10.78 -5.60 15.99
N ASN A 56 12.10 -5.37 15.92
CA ASN A 56 13.11 -6.41 16.15
C ASN A 56 13.27 -6.75 17.65
N ASP A 57 14.14 -7.70 17.95
CA ASP A 57 14.46 -8.12 19.32
C ASP A 57 15.08 -6.99 20.18
N GLN A 58 15.61 -5.94 19.56
CA GLN A 58 16.13 -4.75 20.22
C GLN A 58 15.05 -3.68 20.45
N ASN A 59 13.78 -3.99 20.15
CA ASN A 59 12.64 -3.08 20.24
C ASN A 59 12.81 -1.83 19.36
N GLU A 60 13.42 -1.99 18.19
CA GLU A 60 13.54 -0.97 17.17
C GLU A 60 12.56 -1.25 16.02
N LEU A 61 11.81 -0.23 15.60
CA LEU A 61 10.98 -0.31 14.40
C LEU A 61 11.88 -0.44 13.17
N VAL A 62 11.80 -1.57 12.50
CA VAL A 62 12.59 -1.97 11.32
C VAL A 62 11.71 -2.63 10.28
N GLY A 63 12.30 -3.05 9.18
CA GLY A 63 11.61 -3.73 8.08
C GLY A 63 12.01 -3.16 6.74
N TYR A 64 11.63 -3.86 5.67
CA TYR A 64 12.00 -3.47 4.31
C TYR A 64 11.52 -2.06 3.96
N ASP A 65 10.21 -1.80 4.05
CA ASP A 65 9.61 -0.49 3.79
C ASP A 65 10.11 0.59 4.75
N VAL A 66 10.26 0.24 6.03
CA VAL A 66 10.77 1.14 7.07
C VAL A 66 12.21 1.57 6.79
N ASP A 67 13.10 0.64 6.45
CA ASP A 67 14.51 0.96 6.17
C ASP A 67 14.69 1.68 4.84
N LEU A 68 13.86 1.38 3.83
CA LEU A 68 13.81 2.18 2.61
C LEU A 68 13.38 3.62 2.91
N ALA A 69 12.32 3.82 3.70
CA ALA A 69 11.86 5.15 4.10
C ALA A 69 12.92 5.93 4.90
N LYS A 70 13.64 5.27 5.81
CA LYS A 70 14.76 5.86 6.56
C LYS A 70 15.89 6.30 5.64
N GLU A 71 16.29 5.47 4.67
CA GLU A 71 17.33 5.82 3.71
C GLU A 71 16.89 6.97 2.79
N VAL A 72 15.62 7.00 2.38
CA VAL A 72 15.04 8.14 1.65
C VAL A 72 15.15 9.43 2.45
N ALA A 73 14.71 9.44 3.71
CA ALA A 73 14.78 10.62 4.56
C ALA A 73 16.23 11.11 4.77
N LYS A 74 17.15 10.16 4.97
CA LYS A 74 18.59 10.45 5.11
C LYS A 74 19.15 11.13 3.86
N ARG A 75 18.87 10.63 2.64
CA ARG A 75 19.35 11.23 1.39
C ARG A 75 18.69 12.58 1.09
N LEU A 76 17.45 12.78 1.55
CA LEU A 76 16.76 14.07 1.50
C LEU A 76 17.21 15.05 2.60
N ASN A 77 18.11 14.64 3.50
CA ASN A 77 18.62 15.43 4.61
C ASN A 77 17.50 16.00 5.52
N VAL A 78 16.54 15.14 5.87
CA VAL A 78 15.44 15.42 6.78
C VAL A 78 15.33 14.33 7.84
N LYS A 79 14.75 14.67 9.00
CA LYS A 79 14.41 13.66 10.02
C LYS A 79 13.26 12.80 9.53
N ILE A 80 13.16 11.58 10.03
CA ILE A 80 12.01 10.71 9.83
C ILE A 80 11.29 10.48 11.16
N SER A 81 9.97 10.50 11.13
CA SER A 81 9.10 10.24 12.28
C SER A 81 8.02 9.27 11.84
N PHE A 82 7.90 8.15 12.55
CA PHE A 82 6.90 7.13 12.24
C PHE A 82 5.66 7.29 13.11
N LYS A 83 4.50 7.10 12.50
CA LYS A 83 3.21 7.01 13.19
C LYS A 83 2.57 5.66 12.88
N GLU A 84 2.22 4.93 13.92
CA GLU A 84 1.69 3.58 13.79
C GLU A 84 0.17 3.58 13.72
N TYR A 85 -0.36 2.89 12.71
CA TYR A 85 -1.78 2.68 12.49
C TYR A 85 -2.03 1.32 11.84
N ASN A 86 -3.24 0.79 12.00
CA ASN A 86 -3.75 -0.22 11.06
C ASN A 86 -3.85 0.38 9.63
N VAL A 87 -3.98 -0.44 8.61
CA VAL A 87 -4.00 -0.06 7.19
C VAL A 87 -5.01 1.06 6.91
N ASP A 88 -6.24 0.94 7.40
CA ASP A 88 -7.28 1.96 7.22
C ASP A 88 -6.89 3.30 7.88
N GLY A 89 -6.24 3.24 9.05
CA GLY A 89 -5.71 4.42 9.74
C GLY A 89 -4.55 5.07 8.98
N GLN A 90 -3.65 4.28 8.36
CA GLN A 90 -2.57 4.80 7.52
C GLN A 90 -3.13 5.54 6.30
N ILE A 91 -4.09 4.92 5.59
CA ILE A 91 -4.79 5.52 4.45
C ILE A 91 -5.44 6.84 4.88
N THR A 92 -6.17 6.84 6.00
CA THR A 92 -6.82 8.03 6.55
C THR A 92 -5.81 9.13 6.89
N SER A 93 -4.70 8.78 7.54
CA SER A 93 -3.64 9.71 7.93
C SER A 93 -3.03 10.39 6.70
N VAL A 94 -2.75 9.64 5.64
CA VAL A 94 -2.23 10.16 4.38
C VAL A 94 -3.25 11.03 3.66
N SER A 95 -4.52 10.60 3.53
CA SER A 95 -5.58 11.41 2.91
C SER A 95 -5.75 12.77 3.60
N LYS A 96 -5.66 12.80 4.93
CA LYS A 96 -5.74 14.04 5.73
C LYS A 96 -4.47 14.89 5.68
N GLY A 97 -3.35 14.34 5.21
CA GLY A 97 -2.04 15.00 5.25
C GLY A 97 -1.44 15.05 6.67
N GLU A 98 -1.88 14.17 7.56
CA GLU A 98 -1.30 14.00 8.90
C GLU A 98 0.02 13.22 8.86
N SER A 99 0.17 12.38 7.83
CA SER A 99 1.43 11.75 7.40
C SER A 99 1.70 12.14 5.96
N ASP A 100 2.97 12.33 5.62
CA ASP A 100 3.41 12.73 4.28
C ASP A 100 3.26 11.57 3.27
N PHE A 101 3.51 10.34 3.73
CA PHE A 101 3.28 9.09 3.01
C PHE A 101 3.13 7.90 3.95
N ALA A 102 2.73 6.75 3.43
CA ALA A 102 2.70 5.47 4.15
C ALA A 102 3.70 4.47 3.56
N ALA A 103 4.35 3.71 4.44
CA ALA A 103 5.37 2.70 4.15
C ALA A 103 5.01 1.40 4.87
N ASN A 104 4.27 0.52 4.19
CA ASN A 104 3.66 -0.66 4.81
C ASN A 104 3.18 -1.69 3.78
N ASP A 105 4.01 -1.95 2.77
CA ASP A 105 3.74 -2.85 1.65
C ASP A 105 2.45 -2.53 0.87
N PHE A 106 2.24 -1.25 0.56
CA PHE A 106 1.10 -0.84 -0.25
C PHE A 106 1.31 -1.23 -1.72
N GLY A 107 0.53 -2.21 -2.18
CA GLY A 107 0.47 -2.57 -3.59
C GLY A 107 0.10 -1.40 -4.51
N ILE A 108 0.74 -1.33 -5.68
CA ILE A 108 0.50 -0.37 -6.75
C ILE A 108 -0.61 -0.90 -7.64
N THR A 109 -1.82 -0.37 -7.47
CA THR A 109 -3.01 -0.81 -8.21
C THR A 109 -3.73 0.37 -8.85
N LYS A 110 -4.39 0.11 -9.99
CA LYS A 110 -5.20 1.11 -10.69
C LYS A 110 -6.33 1.69 -9.82
N GLU A 111 -6.81 0.94 -8.83
CA GLU A 111 -7.81 1.45 -7.89
C GLU A 111 -7.20 2.49 -6.96
N ARG A 112 -5.99 2.22 -6.43
CA ARG A 112 -5.28 3.16 -5.55
C ARG A 112 -4.79 4.39 -6.31
N GLU A 113 -4.29 4.24 -7.54
CA GLU A 113 -3.84 5.37 -8.38
C GLU A 113 -4.95 6.40 -8.67
N LYS A 114 -6.23 6.00 -8.57
CA LYS A 114 -7.37 6.94 -8.71
C LYS A 114 -7.61 7.83 -7.49
N LYS A 115 -7.00 7.50 -6.34
CA LYS A 115 -7.27 8.15 -5.04
C LYS A 115 -5.99 8.66 -4.37
N PHE A 116 -4.83 8.18 -4.82
CA PHE A 116 -3.53 8.38 -4.19
C PHE A 116 -2.44 8.47 -5.26
N SER A 117 -1.37 9.18 -4.92
CA SER A 117 -0.13 9.15 -5.68
C SER A 117 0.74 8.01 -5.14
N LEU A 118 1.26 7.13 -6.01
CA LEU A 118 2.05 5.95 -5.60
C LEU A 118 3.49 6.09 -6.12
N SER A 119 4.50 5.90 -5.27
CA SER A 119 5.90 6.00 -5.69
C SER A 119 6.26 5.01 -6.78
N GLU A 120 7.45 5.16 -7.36
CA GLU A 120 8.06 4.08 -8.14
C GLU A 120 8.08 2.77 -7.31
N PRO A 121 7.83 1.61 -7.94
CA PRO A 121 7.83 0.32 -7.26
C PRO A 121 9.21 0.02 -6.70
N PHE A 122 9.30 -0.50 -5.48
CA PHE A 122 10.55 -0.98 -4.90
C PHE A 122 10.50 -2.46 -4.51
N LYS A 123 9.33 -3.09 -4.60
CA LYS A 123 9.15 -4.54 -4.47
C LYS A 123 8.32 -5.06 -5.64
N TYR A 124 8.70 -6.23 -6.14
CA TYR A 124 7.92 -7.02 -7.07
C TYR A 124 7.67 -8.39 -6.44
N SER A 125 6.45 -8.88 -6.55
CA SER A 125 6.02 -10.09 -5.88
C SER A 125 4.81 -10.68 -6.58
N PHE A 126 4.16 -11.61 -5.89
CA PHE A 126 2.89 -12.21 -6.24
C PHE A 126 2.15 -12.66 -4.98
N ASP A 127 0.87 -12.97 -5.14
CA ASP A 127 0.01 -13.40 -4.06
C ASP A 127 0.06 -14.93 -3.87
N SER A 128 -0.10 -15.36 -2.63
CA SER A 128 -0.15 -16.77 -2.24
C SER A 128 -1.07 -16.98 -1.04
N MET A 129 -1.16 -18.23 -0.55
CA MET A 129 -1.99 -18.59 0.59
C MET A 129 -1.23 -19.41 1.62
N ILE A 130 -1.41 -19.09 2.90
CA ILE A 130 -1.03 -19.96 4.01
C ILE A 130 -2.22 -20.85 4.39
N VAL A 131 -1.95 -22.14 4.54
CA VAL A 131 -2.90 -23.19 4.97
C VAL A 131 -2.29 -24.06 6.06
N ARG A 132 -3.10 -24.93 6.66
CA ARG A 132 -2.61 -25.94 7.61
C ARG A 132 -1.70 -26.94 6.91
N LYS A 133 -0.58 -27.30 7.55
CA LYS A 133 0.40 -28.25 6.98
C LYS A 133 -0.14 -29.67 6.83
N LYS A 134 -1.06 -30.08 7.71
CA LYS A 134 -1.53 -31.47 7.81
C LYS A 134 -2.54 -31.87 6.72
N ASP A 135 -3.35 -30.92 6.25
CA ASP A 135 -4.54 -31.20 5.44
C ASP A 135 -4.80 -30.12 4.39
N ASP A 136 -3.88 -29.17 4.21
CA ASP A 136 -3.98 -28.02 3.31
C ASP A 136 -5.23 -27.18 3.55
N SER A 137 -5.81 -27.31 4.75
CA SER A 137 -7.15 -26.82 5.06
C SER A 137 -8.24 -27.30 4.09
N GLY A 138 -7.98 -28.34 3.30
CA GLY A 138 -8.78 -28.80 2.16
C GLY A 138 -8.93 -27.72 1.08
N ILE A 139 -7.84 -27.03 0.73
CA ILE A 139 -7.77 -25.98 -0.29
C ILE A 139 -6.67 -26.34 -1.29
N HIS A 140 -7.00 -26.36 -2.58
CA HIS A 140 -6.07 -26.62 -3.67
C HIS A 140 -6.20 -25.62 -4.83
N SER A 141 -7.19 -24.73 -4.79
CA SER A 141 -7.37 -23.61 -5.73
C SER A 141 -8.17 -22.46 -5.08
N LEU A 142 -8.35 -21.34 -5.79
CA LEU A 142 -9.17 -20.24 -5.30
C LEU A 142 -10.65 -20.62 -5.14
N GLU A 143 -11.18 -21.54 -5.94
CA GLU A 143 -12.57 -22.03 -5.84
C GLU A 143 -12.84 -22.74 -4.50
N ASP A 144 -11.83 -23.39 -3.94
CA ASP A 144 -11.92 -24.09 -2.66
C ASP A 144 -12.05 -23.13 -1.46
N LEU A 145 -11.90 -21.81 -1.67
CA LEU A 145 -12.14 -20.81 -0.64
C LEU A 145 -13.61 -20.72 -0.22
N LYS A 146 -14.54 -21.22 -1.04
CA LYS A 146 -15.98 -21.15 -0.77
C LYS A 146 -16.32 -21.78 0.58
N GLY A 147 -16.82 -20.95 1.49
CA GLY A 147 -17.22 -21.35 2.85
C GLY A 147 -16.07 -21.52 3.85
N LYS A 148 -14.80 -21.40 3.43
CA LYS A 148 -13.62 -21.40 4.31
C LYS A 148 -13.53 -20.11 5.10
N LYS A 149 -12.85 -20.14 6.25
CA LYS A 149 -12.59 -18.95 7.06
C LYS A 149 -11.28 -18.29 6.64
N ALA A 150 -11.36 -17.22 5.85
CA ALA A 150 -10.19 -16.44 5.44
C ALA A 150 -9.88 -15.38 6.50
N ALA A 151 -8.65 -15.41 7.01
CA ALA A 151 -8.17 -14.46 8.02
C ALA A 151 -7.31 -13.37 7.39
N GLY A 152 -7.49 -12.14 7.83
CA GLY A 152 -6.67 -11.02 7.40
C GLY A 152 -7.16 -9.69 7.92
N GLU A 153 -6.44 -8.64 7.56
CA GLU A 153 -6.82 -7.27 7.89
C GLU A 153 -7.98 -6.82 6.98
N PRO A 154 -9.02 -6.16 7.53
CA PRO A 154 -10.18 -5.74 6.74
C PRO A 154 -9.77 -4.78 5.61
N ASN A 155 -10.61 -4.69 4.58
CA ASN A 155 -10.46 -3.75 3.46
C ASN A 155 -9.16 -3.87 2.63
N THR A 156 -8.38 -4.93 2.82
CA THR A 156 -7.26 -5.29 1.93
C THR A 156 -7.74 -5.94 0.63
N SER A 157 -6.92 -5.89 -0.42
CA SER A 157 -7.21 -6.60 -1.68
C SER A 157 -7.34 -8.10 -1.47
N TYR A 158 -6.53 -8.68 -0.59
CA TYR A 158 -6.59 -10.08 -0.18
C TYR A 158 -7.94 -10.49 0.40
N MET A 159 -8.49 -9.68 1.30
CA MET A 159 -9.78 -9.98 1.91
C MET A 159 -10.95 -9.82 0.92
N ARG A 160 -10.88 -8.84 0.01
CA ARG A 160 -11.84 -8.72 -1.10
C ARG A 160 -11.77 -9.93 -2.03
N LEU A 161 -10.56 -10.39 -2.35
CA LEU A 161 -10.36 -11.57 -3.19
C LEU A 161 -10.92 -12.84 -2.54
N ALA A 162 -10.69 -13.03 -1.24
CA ALA A 162 -11.26 -14.15 -0.50
C ALA A 162 -12.79 -14.10 -0.47
N GLU A 163 -13.38 -12.92 -0.22
CA GLU A 163 -14.83 -12.72 -0.23
C GLU A 163 -15.45 -13.00 -1.61
N LYS A 164 -14.80 -12.52 -2.68
CA LYS A 164 -15.20 -12.77 -4.07
C LYS A 164 -15.28 -14.27 -4.40
N HIS A 165 -14.43 -15.09 -3.78
CA HIS A 165 -14.45 -16.56 -3.90
C HIS A 165 -15.35 -17.25 -2.85
N GLY A 166 -16.13 -16.49 -2.09
CA GLY A 166 -17.13 -17.00 -1.16
C GLY A 166 -16.56 -17.45 0.19
N ALA A 167 -15.36 -17.00 0.57
CA ALA A 167 -14.85 -17.21 1.92
C ALA A 167 -15.64 -16.41 2.96
N LYS A 168 -15.68 -16.92 4.18
CA LYS A 168 -16.14 -16.20 5.37
C LYS A 168 -14.97 -15.43 5.95
N LEU A 169 -15.07 -14.11 5.99
CA LEU A 169 -14.00 -13.26 6.50
C LEU A 169 -13.91 -13.33 8.02
N VAL A 170 -12.68 -13.48 8.54
CA VAL A 170 -12.33 -13.34 9.95
C VAL A 170 -11.29 -12.24 10.06
N THR A 171 -11.75 -11.05 10.45
CA THR A 171 -10.94 -9.82 10.39
C THR A 171 -10.21 -9.57 11.70
N TYR A 172 -8.97 -9.10 11.62
CA TYR A 172 -8.21 -8.58 12.75
C TYR A 172 -7.71 -7.18 12.41
N ASP A 173 -7.80 -6.24 13.36
CA ASP A 173 -7.42 -4.85 13.09
C ASP A 173 -5.90 -4.65 12.99
N ASN A 174 -5.13 -5.18 13.93
CA ASN A 174 -3.67 -5.06 13.95
C ASN A 174 -3.02 -6.26 14.66
N ALA A 175 -3.37 -7.48 14.22
CA ALA A 175 -2.82 -8.70 14.78
C ALA A 175 -1.42 -9.00 14.22
N THR A 176 -0.58 -9.59 15.06
CA THR A 176 0.76 -10.06 14.71
C THR A 176 0.70 -11.36 13.90
N ASN A 177 1.76 -11.65 13.12
CA ASN A 177 1.82 -12.85 12.29
C ASN A 177 1.62 -14.14 13.10
N ASP A 178 2.20 -14.26 14.30
CA ASP A 178 2.04 -15.44 15.16
C ASP A 178 0.59 -15.73 15.53
N GLN A 179 -0.23 -14.70 15.78
CA GLN A 179 -1.67 -14.86 16.03
C GLN A 179 -2.38 -15.44 14.81
N TYR A 180 -2.16 -14.84 13.62
CA TYR A 180 -2.75 -15.32 12.37
C TYR A 180 -2.37 -16.77 12.07
N LEU A 181 -1.07 -17.10 12.13
CA LEU A 181 -0.56 -18.43 11.82
C LEU A 181 -1.07 -19.47 12.83
N SER A 182 -1.10 -19.14 14.13
CA SER A 182 -1.62 -20.02 15.18
C SER A 182 -3.11 -20.33 14.98
N ASP A 183 -3.89 -19.35 14.52
CA ASP A 183 -5.32 -19.56 14.29
C ASP A 183 -5.60 -20.48 13.11
N VAL A 184 -4.78 -20.40 12.05
CA VAL A 184 -4.83 -21.37 10.94
C VAL A 184 -4.47 -22.75 11.46
N ALA A 185 -3.34 -22.89 12.17
CA ALA A 185 -2.87 -24.17 12.72
C ALA A 185 -3.93 -24.85 13.61
N ASN A 186 -4.62 -24.07 14.45
CA ASN A 186 -5.65 -24.56 15.37
C ASN A 186 -7.03 -24.74 14.72
N GLY A 187 -7.18 -24.41 13.43
CA GLY A 187 -8.47 -24.50 12.72
C GLY A 187 -9.50 -23.45 13.16
N ARG A 188 -9.07 -22.41 13.90
CA ARG A 188 -9.89 -21.23 14.18
C ARG A 188 -10.16 -20.46 12.90
N THR A 189 -9.19 -20.40 12.01
CA THR A 189 -9.29 -19.95 10.62
C THR A 189 -8.75 -21.04 9.69
N ASP A 190 -9.00 -20.92 8.39
CA ASP A 190 -8.61 -21.94 7.41
C ASP A 190 -7.47 -21.48 6.51
N VAL A 191 -7.42 -20.19 6.17
CA VAL A 191 -6.49 -19.67 5.18
C VAL A 191 -6.15 -18.20 5.42
N ILE A 192 -4.96 -17.79 5.02
CA ILE A 192 -4.54 -16.39 4.95
C ILE A 192 -4.07 -16.13 3.52
N LEU A 193 -4.69 -15.18 2.82
CA LEU A 193 -4.22 -14.68 1.51
C LEU A 193 -3.33 -13.46 1.77
N ASN A 194 -2.15 -13.40 1.14
CA ASN A 194 -1.20 -12.30 1.28
C ASN A 194 -0.06 -12.43 0.25
N ASP A 195 0.83 -11.44 0.20
CA ASP A 195 2.10 -11.45 -0.53
C ASP A 195 2.97 -12.68 -0.20
N TYR A 196 3.50 -13.33 -1.24
CA TYR A 196 4.31 -14.54 -1.12
C TYR A 196 5.58 -14.34 -0.29
N TYR A 197 6.34 -13.27 -0.51
CA TYR A 197 7.59 -13.06 0.21
C TYR A 197 7.35 -12.72 1.69
N LEU A 198 6.30 -11.96 2.01
CA LEU A 198 5.87 -11.74 3.39
C LEU A 198 5.49 -13.07 4.06
N GLN A 199 4.66 -13.89 3.41
CA GLN A 199 4.26 -15.20 3.93
C GLN A 199 5.46 -16.12 4.12
N LYS A 200 6.39 -16.15 3.16
CA LYS A 200 7.57 -17.02 3.19
C LYS A 200 8.43 -16.70 4.40
N MET A 201 8.65 -15.41 4.64
CA MET A 201 9.43 -14.95 5.78
C MET A 201 8.70 -15.21 7.10
N ALA A 202 7.39 -14.97 7.18
CA ALA A 202 6.59 -15.23 8.38
C ALA A 202 6.57 -16.72 8.77
N VAL A 203 6.35 -17.63 7.82
CA VAL A 203 6.38 -19.08 8.05
C VAL A 203 7.79 -19.54 8.45
N SER A 204 8.83 -18.99 7.83
CA SER A 204 10.22 -19.35 8.15
C SER A 204 10.64 -18.87 9.55
N ALA A 205 10.11 -17.74 10.01
CA ALA A 205 10.39 -17.19 11.33
C ALA A 205 9.67 -17.93 12.47
N LEU A 206 8.59 -18.66 12.16
CA LEU A 206 7.74 -19.37 13.13
C LEU A 206 7.61 -20.86 12.79
N PRO A 207 8.72 -21.63 12.74
CA PRO A 207 8.75 -22.99 12.20
C PRO A 207 7.93 -24.00 13.01
N ASP A 208 7.66 -23.71 14.28
CA ASP A 208 6.90 -24.58 15.18
C ASP A 208 5.38 -24.50 14.98
N ILE A 209 4.90 -23.48 14.28
CA ILE A 209 3.47 -23.37 13.92
C ILE A 209 3.23 -24.24 12.68
N PRO A 210 2.34 -25.27 12.74
CA PRO A 210 2.19 -26.27 11.68
C PRO A 210 1.34 -25.76 10.49
N VAL A 211 1.83 -24.71 9.85
CA VAL A 211 1.28 -24.10 8.63
C VAL A 211 2.30 -24.17 7.50
N LYS A 212 1.85 -23.93 6.27
CA LYS A 212 2.72 -23.80 5.09
C LYS A 212 2.08 -22.88 4.08
N ILE A 213 2.89 -22.36 3.15
CA ILE A 213 2.38 -21.78 1.92
C ILE A 213 1.86 -22.91 1.04
N LEU A 214 0.69 -22.71 0.44
CA LEU A 214 0.13 -23.63 -0.55
C LEU A 214 0.91 -23.49 -1.86
N GLU A 215 1.74 -24.50 -2.15
CA GLU A 215 2.56 -24.51 -3.35
C GLU A 215 1.71 -24.67 -4.62
N ASN A 216 2.18 -24.09 -5.73
CA ASN A 216 1.55 -24.14 -7.06
C ASN A 216 0.18 -23.45 -7.17
N VAL A 217 -0.22 -22.69 -6.14
CA VAL A 217 -1.40 -21.82 -6.18
C VAL A 217 -0.96 -20.39 -5.91
N TYR A 218 -0.27 -19.83 -6.90
CA TYR A 218 0.22 -18.45 -6.92
C TYR A 218 -0.59 -17.64 -7.92
N PHE A 219 -0.94 -16.41 -7.56
CA PHE A 219 -1.79 -15.57 -8.39
C PHE A 219 -1.31 -14.12 -8.29
N ASN A 220 -1.74 -13.29 -9.24
CA ASN A 220 -1.53 -11.84 -9.22
C ASN A 220 -0.07 -11.42 -9.01
N GLU A 221 0.70 -11.30 -10.10
CA GLU A 221 1.90 -10.46 -10.03
C GLU A 221 1.54 -9.08 -9.51
N ASN A 222 2.30 -8.59 -8.54
CA ASN A 222 2.05 -7.32 -7.90
C ASN A 222 3.36 -6.56 -7.66
N GLU A 223 3.21 -5.26 -7.45
CA GLU A 223 4.32 -4.36 -7.15
C GLU A 223 3.93 -3.53 -5.94
N SER A 224 4.88 -3.18 -5.08
CA SER A 224 4.63 -2.32 -3.91
C SER A 224 5.47 -1.05 -3.96
N GLY A 225 4.90 0.02 -3.43
CA GLY A 225 5.50 1.33 -3.32
C GLY A 225 4.99 2.09 -2.10
N PHE A 226 5.49 3.32 -1.92
CA PHE A 226 4.96 4.23 -0.93
C PHE A 226 3.64 4.84 -1.40
N LEU A 227 2.69 4.98 -0.48
CA LEU A 227 1.38 5.58 -0.74
C LEU A 227 1.38 7.03 -0.25
N LEU A 228 1.18 7.97 -1.15
CA LEU A 228 1.12 9.40 -0.89
C LEU A 228 -0.27 9.95 -1.18
N LYS A 229 -0.59 11.10 -0.59
CA LYS A 229 -1.81 11.83 -0.90
C LYS A 229 -1.80 12.26 -2.37
N GLU A 230 -2.94 12.10 -3.05
CA GLU A 230 -3.13 12.64 -4.40
C GLU A 230 -2.82 14.15 -4.43
N GLY A 231 -2.06 14.59 -5.44
CA GLY A 231 -1.60 15.98 -5.59
C GLY A 231 -0.30 16.33 -4.85
N ASN A 232 0.31 15.41 -4.10
CA ASN A 232 1.65 15.59 -3.51
C ASN A 232 2.79 15.23 -4.50
N ASP A 233 2.71 15.72 -5.73
CA ASP A 233 3.60 15.31 -6.83
C ASP A 233 5.06 15.76 -6.65
N ALA A 234 5.29 16.91 -6.02
CA ALA A 234 6.60 17.47 -5.74
C ALA A 234 7.35 16.62 -4.71
N LEU A 235 6.67 16.18 -3.65
CA LEU A 235 7.25 15.24 -2.68
C LEU A 235 7.49 13.88 -3.33
N LYS A 236 6.51 13.35 -4.06
CA LYS A 236 6.65 12.09 -4.80
C LYS A 236 7.90 12.11 -5.69
N LYS A 237 8.08 13.17 -6.48
CA LYS A 237 9.24 13.30 -7.39
C LYS A 237 10.58 13.26 -6.66
N LYS A 238 10.66 13.79 -5.43
CA LYS A 238 11.86 13.72 -4.60
C LYS A 238 12.11 12.30 -4.10
N ILE A 239 11.06 11.64 -3.63
CA ILE A 239 11.12 10.24 -3.18
C ILE A 239 11.52 9.32 -4.33
N ASP A 240 10.89 9.44 -5.49
CA ASP A 240 11.19 8.60 -6.67
C ASP A 240 12.62 8.79 -7.17
N GLY A 241 13.11 10.04 -7.18
CA GLY A 241 14.50 10.32 -7.53
C GLY A 241 15.48 9.58 -6.61
N VAL A 242 15.20 9.58 -5.31
CA VAL A 242 16.02 8.87 -4.32
C VAL A 242 15.89 7.35 -4.44
N LEU A 243 14.68 6.82 -4.63
CA LEU A 243 14.46 5.39 -4.86
C LEU A 243 15.21 4.90 -6.11
N LYS A 244 15.26 5.73 -7.16
CA LYS A 244 16.03 5.45 -8.37
C LYS A 244 17.53 5.40 -8.07
N GLU A 245 18.08 6.38 -7.36
CA GLU A 245 19.49 6.37 -6.95
C GLU A 245 19.84 5.13 -6.11
N MET A 246 18.96 4.75 -5.17
CA MET A 246 19.13 3.56 -4.33
C MET A 246 19.10 2.25 -5.14
N LYS A 247 18.32 2.20 -6.22
CA LYS A 247 18.34 1.06 -7.16
C LYS A 247 19.65 1.03 -7.95
N GLU A 248 20.11 2.17 -8.45
CA GLU A 248 21.32 2.30 -9.26
C GLU A 248 22.60 1.97 -8.49
N ASP A 249 22.69 2.38 -7.22
CA ASP A 249 23.86 2.13 -6.37
C ASP A 249 23.82 0.81 -5.59
N GLY A 250 22.75 0.02 -5.75
CA GLY A 250 22.57 -1.30 -5.12
C GLY A 250 22.10 -1.25 -3.66
N THR A 251 21.78 -0.08 -3.10
CA THR A 251 21.25 0.04 -1.74
C THR A 251 19.90 -0.66 -1.59
N THR A 252 18.99 -0.52 -2.56
CA THR A 252 17.67 -1.19 -2.53
C THR A 252 17.84 -2.70 -2.47
N LYS A 253 18.71 -3.27 -3.32
CA LYS A 253 19.04 -4.69 -3.31
C LYS A 253 19.60 -5.15 -1.96
N LYS A 254 20.56 -4.41 -1.39
CA LYS A 254 21.16 -4.75 -0.09
C LYS A 254 20.12 -4.78 1.04
N ILE A 255 19.20 -3.81 1.06
CA ILE A 255 18.10 -3.78 2.02
C ILE A 255 17.13 -4.95 1.76
N SER A 256 16.88 -5.28 0.50
CA SER A 256 16.03 -6.40 0.10
C SER A 256 16.58 -7.74 0.62
N GLU A 257 17.85 -8.04 0.33
CA GLU A 257 18.52 -9.28 0.75
C GLU A 257 18.60 -9.40 2.29
N LYS A 258 18.70 -8.28 3.02
CA LYS A 258 18.64 -8.25 4.49
C LYS A 258 17.33 -8.83 5.04
N TYR A 259 16.19 -8.53 4.40
CA TYR A 259 14.87 -8.89 4.93
C TYR A 259 14.25 -10.12 4.27
N PHE A 260 14.51 -10.35 2.99
CA PHE A 260 13.88 -11.42 2.20
C PHE A 260 14.83 -12.54 1.80
N GLN A 261 16.12 -12.41 2.09
CA GLN A 261 17.17 -13.37 1.67
C GLN A 261 17.26 -13.54 0.14
N THR A 262 16.64 -12.63 -0.60
CA THR A 262 16.64 -12.55 -2.07
C THR A 262 16.37 -11.10 -2.47
N ASP A 263 16.71 -10.75 -3.71
CA ASP A 263 16.40 -9.45 -4.27
C ASP A 263 14.95 -9.42 -4.77
N VAL A 264 14.04 -8.87 -3.96
CA VAL A 264 12.64 -8.61 -4.32
C VAL A 264 12.46 -7.26 -5.04
N SER A 265 13.54 -6.50 -5.29
CA SER A 265 13.47 -5.23 -6.03
C SER A 265 13.48 -5.42 -7.55
N VAL A 266 13.47 -6.67 -8.00
CA VAL A 266 13.37 -7.09 -9.40
C VAL A 266 12.22 -8.07 -9.56
N LYS A 267 11.70 -8.20 -10.79
CA LYS A 267 10.55 -9.07 -11.07
C LYS A 267 10.83 -10.54 -10.69
N PRO A 268 9.83 -11.23 -10.09
CA PRO A 268 9.93 -12.66 -9.79
C PRO A 268 10.14 -13.49 -11.06
N LYS A 269 10.68 -14.70 -10.90
CA LYS A 269 10.89 -15.66 -12.01
C LYS A 269 9.82 -16.75 -12.05
N GLU A 270 8.99 -16.81 -11.02
CA GLU A 270 7.92 -17.76 -10.81
C GLU A 270 6.76 -17.54 -11.79
N THR A 271 6.12 -18.63 -12.20
CA THR A 271 4.93 -18.57 -13.07
C THR A 271 3.67 -18.49 -12.21
N MET A 272 2.81 -17.52 -12.50
CA MET A 272 1.51 -17.42 -11.84
C MET A 272 0.52 -18.43 -12.43
N ALA A 273 -0.25 -19.10 -11.58
CA ALA A 273 -1.32 -20.00 -12.00
C ALA A 273 -2.42 -19.22 -12.73
N GLU A 274 -2.70 -18.00 -12.27
CA GLU A 274 -3.70 -17.11 -12.84
C GLU A 274 -3.46 -15.64 -12.47
N SER A 275 -4.01 -14.73 -13.27
CA SER A 275 -4.18 -13.32 -12.89
C SER A 275 -5.67 -13.10 -12.62
N VAL A 276 -5.97 -12.74 -11.38
CA VAL A 276 -7.32 -12.51 -10.89
C VAL A 276 -7.50 -11.01 -10.70
N SER A 277 -8.45 -10.44 -11.42
CA SER A 277 -8.79 -9.03 -11.20
C SER A 277 -9.27 -8.81 -9.76
N GLU A 278 -8.72 -7.77 -9.13
CA GLU A 278 -9.31 -7.18 -7.92
C GLU A 278 -10.77 -6.75 -8.19
#